data_AF-A0A2T2RGD0-F1
#
_entry.id   AF-A0A2T2RGD0-F1
#
_cell.length_a   1.000
_cell.length_b   1.000
_cell.length_c   1.000
_cell.angle_alpha   90.00
_cell.angle_beta   90.00
_cell.angle_gamma   90.00
#
_symmetry.space_group_name_H-M   'P 1'
#
loop_
_entity.id
_entity.type
_entity.pdbx_description
1 polymer ?
#
loop_
_entity_poly.entity_id
_entity_poly.type
_entity_poly.pdbx_seq_one_letter_code
_entity_poly.pdbx_strand_id
1 'polypeptide(L)'
;MVLVDVTHDSREAGPGVLFACRPGARADGHDFAPQAVAAGSPALLVERAVATDVPQVQVPSVAATLGLAAAAVHGHPAERLLPLGVTGTNGKTTVVTLLEAVLTAAAMEVSSHGLALGRMVGTRVDVAGFTNLSQ
;
A
#
# COMPACT_ATOMS: atom_id res chain seq x y z
N MET A 1 -19.47 -3.98 -9.65
CA MET A 1 -18.45 -4.78 -8.96
C MET A 1 -17.68 -3.85 -8.03
N VAL A 2 -17.55 -4.18 -6.75
CA VAL A 2 -16.75 -3.41 -5.79
C VAL A 2 -15.57 -4.28 -5.38
N LEU A 3 -14.36 -3.75 -5.49
CA LEU A 3 -13.14 -4.38 -5.00
C LEU A 3 -12.77 -3.72 -3.67
N VAL A 4 -12.51 -4.50 -2.64
CA VAL A 4 -12.14 -4.04 -1.30
C VAL A 4 -10.71 -4.44 -0.93
N ASP A 5 -10.16 -5.45 -1.60
CA ASP A 5 -8.80 -5.93 -1.35
C ASP A 5 -8.17 -6.53 -2.63
N VAL A 6 -6.86 -6.80 -2.58
CA VAL A 6 -6.10 -7.52 -3.61
C VAL A 6 -5.11 -8.48 -2.95
N THR A 7 -5.07 -9.73 -3.43
CA THR A 7 -4.13 -10.73 -2.92
C THR A 7 -3.53 -11.55 -4.05
N HIS A 8 -2.36 -12.14 -3.81
CA HIS A 8 -1.74 -13.15 -4.67
C HIS A 8 -1.65 -14.51 -3.96
N ASP A 9 -2.23 -14.64 -2.75
CA ASP A 9 -2.37 -15.89 -2.02
C ASP A 9 -3.80 -16.41 -2.22
N SER A 10 -3.95 -17.58 -2.86
CA SER A 10 -5.27 -18.13 -3.18
C SER A 10 -6.08 -18.50 -1.93
N ARG A 11 -5.45 -18.60 -0.75
CA ARG A 11 -6.10 -18.84 0.54
C ARG A 11 -6.82 -17.60 1.09
N GLU A 12 -6.47 -16.42 0.59
CA GLU A 12 -7.07 -15.13 0.96
C GLU A 12 -8.03 -14.61 -0.12
N ALA A 13 -8.20 -15.36 -1.22
CA ALA A 13 -9.16 -15.04 -2.26
C ALA A 13 -10.60 -15.13 -1.73
N GLY A 14 -11.50 -14.33 -2.29
CA GLY A 14 -12.87 -14.27 -1.83
C GLY A 14 -13.68 -13.10 -2.39
N PRO A 15 -14.93 -12.94 -1.90
CA PRO A 15 -15.82 -11.87 -2.33
C PRO A 15 -15.16 -10.48 -2.19
N GLY A 16 -15.17 -9.72 -3.29
CA GLY A 16 -14.59 -8.36 -3.32
C GLY A 16 -13.05 -8.32 -3.39
N VAL A 17 -12.37 -9.46 -3.48
CA VAL A 17 -10.91 -9.52 -3.57
C VAL A 17 -10.46 -9.73 -5.01
N LEU A 18 -9.65 -8.81 -5.53
CA LEU A 18 -8.96 -8.99 -6.81
C LEU A 18 -7.84 -10.04 -6.62
N PHE A 19 -7.92 -11.17 -7.31
CA PHE A 19 -6.85 -12.16 -7.24
C PHE A 19 -5.78 -11.90 -8.30
N ALA A 20 -4.54 -11.71 -7.86
CA ALA A 20 -3.39 -11.44 -8.70
C ALA A 20 -2.62 -12.74 -9.01
N CYS A 21 -2.74 -13.19 -10.26
CA CYS A 21 -2.07 -14.38 -10.78
C CYS A 21 -0.58 -14.11 -11.03
N ARG A 22 0.18 -13.93 -9.95
CA ARG A 22 1.61 -13.63 -10.02
C ARG A 22 2.41 -14.92 -10.31
N PRO A 23 3.26 -14.95 -11.34
CA PRO A 23 4.23 -16.03 -11.50
C PRO A 23 5.25 -16.00 -10.35
N GLY A 24 5.37 -17.10 -9.62
CA GLY A 24 6.33 -17.27 -8.53
C GLY A 24 7.46 -18.22 -8.90
N ALA A 25 8.48 -18.30 -8.06
CA ALA A 25 9.62 -19.21 -8.26
C ALA A 25 9.27 -20.69 -8.04
N ARG A 26 8.19 -20.98 -7.28
CA ARG A 26 7.77 -22.35 -6.92
C ARG A 26 6.45 -22.78 -7.57
N ALA A 27 5.59 -21.81 -7.88
CA ALA A 27 4.27 -22.06 -8.44
C ALA A 27 3.83 -20.83 -9.24
N ASP A 28 2.99 -21.03 -10.23
CA ASP A 28 2.41 -19.97 -11.04
C ASP A 28 1.02 -19.61 -10.50
N GLY A 29 0.80 -18.34 -10.17
CA GLY A 29 -0.49 -17.83 -9.68
C GLY A 29 -1.66 -18.10 -10.63
N HIS A 30 -1.42 -18.21 -11.94
CA HIS A 30 -2.47 -18.49 -12.92
C HIS A 30 -3.12 -19.86 -12.71
N ASP A 31 -2.38 -20.83 -12.15
CA ASP A 31 -2.88 -22.18 -11.89
C ASP A 31 -3.91 -22.18 -10.75
N PHE A 32 -3.92 -21.15 -9.91
CA PHE A 32 -4.87 -20.98 -8.81
C PHE A 32 -6.05 -20.07 -9.16
N ALA A 33 -6.12 -19.52 -10.37
CA ALA A 33 -7.24 -18.67 -10.80
C ALA A 33 -8.61 -19.37 -10.65
N PRO A 34 -8.80 -20.65 -11.05
CA PRO A 34 -10.08 -21.32 -10.85
C PRO A 34 -10.46 -21.45 -9.37
N GLN A 35 -9.48 -21.68 -8.49
CA GLN A 35 -9.70 -21.75 -7.05
C GLN A 35 -10.13 -20.39 -6.48
N ALA A 36 -9.48 -19.31 -6.90
CA ALA A 36 -9.84 -17.96 -6.46
C ALA A 36 -11.24 -17.55 -6.91
N VAL A 37 -11.61 -17.86 -8.15
CA VAL A 37 -12.97 -17.64 -8.67
C VAL A 37 -13.99 -18.46 -7.88
N ALA A 38 -13.72 -19.74 -7.61
CA ALA A 38 -14.58 -20.58 -6.80
C ALA A 38 -14.73 -20.07 -5.35
N ALA A 39 -13.70 -19.41 -4.81
CA ALA A 39 -13.75 -18.74 -3.51
C ALA A 39 -14.57 -17.43 -3.54
N GLY A 40 -14.88 -16.89 -4.73
CA GLY A 40 -15.74 -15.73 -4.92
C GLY A 40 -15.00 -14.46 -5.36
N SER A 41 -13.72 -14.55 -5.76
CA SER A 41 -13.01 -13.40 -6.33
C SER A 41 -13.72 -12.91 -7.60
N PRO A 42 -14.17 -11.64 -7.65
CA PRO A 42 -15.02 -11.16 -8.73
C PRO A 42 -14.23 -10.74 -9.98
N ALA A 43 -12.89 -10.70 -9.90
CA ALA A 43 -11.99 -10.38 -11.02
C ALA A 43 -10.57 -10.90 -10.77
N LEU A 44 -9.78 -10.99 -11.84
CA LEU A 44 -8.38 -11.43 -11.81
C LEU A 44 -7.44 -10.37 -12.40
N LEU A 45 -6.22 -10.28 -11.86
CA LEU A 45 -5.09 -9.55 -12.45
C LEU A 45 -4.09 -10.59 -12.98
N VAL A 46 -3.86 -10.62 -14.29
CA VAL A 46 -3.17 -11.72 -14.97
C VAL A 46 -2.09 -11.24 -15.93
N GLU A 47 -1.08 -12.06 -16.19
CA GLU A 47 -0.14 -11.85 -17.31
C GLU A 47 -0.63 -12.53 -18.59
N ARG A 48 -1.32 -13.67 -18.44
CA ARG A 48 -1.95 -14.43 -19.52
C ARG A 48 -3.42 -14.72 -19.19
N ALA A 49 -4.27 -14.68 -20.21
CA ALA A 49 -5.67 -15.03 -20.05
C ALA A 49 -5.82 -16.46 -19.53
N VAL A 50 -6.74 -16.66 -18.59
CA VAL A 50 -7.12 -17.97 -18.04
C VAL A 50 -8.58 -18.25 -18.39
N ALA A 51 -8.95 -19.52 -18.59
CA ALA A 51 -10.32 -19.90 -18.89
C ALA A 51 -11.22 -19.80 -17.64
N THR A 52 -11.70 -18.59 -17.34
CA THR A 52 -12.63 -18.27 -16.26
C THR A 52 -13.68 -17.29 -16.76
N ASP A 53 -14.81 -17.22 -16.08
CA ASP A 53 -15.98 -16.38 -16.42
C ASP A 53 -15.92 -14.98 -15.80
N VAL A 54 -15.01 -14.73 -14.87
CA VAL A 54 -14.81 -13.41 -14.26
C VAL A 54 -13.97 -12.49 -15.16
N PRO A 55 -14.15 -11.15 -15.05
CA PRO A 55 -13.28 -10.18 -15.71
C PRO A 55 -11.80 -10.36 -15.39
N GLN A 56 -10.96 -10.15 -16.39
CA GLN A 56 -9.50 -10.27 -16.28
C GLN A 56 -8.82 -8.99 -16.73
N VAL A 57 -8.00 -8.41 -15.87
CA VAL A 57 -7.10 -7.30 -16.20
C VAL A 57 -5.77 -7.89 -16.62
N GLN A 58 -5.49 -7.90 -17.92
CA GLN A 58 -4.23 -8.43 -18.43
C GLN A 58 -3.16 -7.34 -18.45
N VAL A 59 -2.00 -7.65 -17.85
CA VAL A 59 -0.86 -6.73 -17.75
C VAL A 59 0.44 -7.41 -18.18
N PRO A 60 1.46 -6.67 -18.65
CA PRO A 60 2.74 -7.26 -19.00
C PRO A 60 3.48 -7.91 -17.83
N SER A 61 3.27 -7.40 -16.61
CA SER A 61 3.82 -7.99 -15.39
C SER A 61 2.90 -7.74 -14.21
N VAL A 62 2.43 -8.83 -13.58
CA VAL A 62 1.64 -8.76 -12.35
C VAL A 62 2.52 -8.27 -11.20
N ALA A 63 3.79 -8.71 -11.14
CA ALA A 63 4.72 -8.29 -10.10
C ALA A 63 4.96 -6.77 -10.09
N ALA A 64 5.08 -6.14 -11.26
CA ALA A 64 5.24 -4.69 -11.38
C ALA A 64 3.94 -3.91 -11.10
N THR A 65 2.77 -4.52 -11.35
CA THR A 65 1.47 -3.84 -11.27
C THR A 65 0.81 -4.00 -9.90
N LEU A 66 1.09 -5.09 -9.17
CA LEU A 66 0.40 -5.43 -7.93
C LEU A 66 0.41 -4.30 -6.90
N GLY A 67 1.53 -3.59 -6.74
CA GLY A 67 1.62 -2.45 -5.83
C GLY A 67 0.69 -1.29 -6.21
N LEU A 68 0.55 -1.00 -7.51
CA LEU A 68 -0.35 0.04 -8.01
C LEU A 68 -1.81 -0.38 -7.86
N ALA A 69 -2.13 -1.65 -8.13
CA ALA A 69 -3.47 -2.20 -7.92
C ALA A 69 -3.87 -2.11 -6.44
N ALA A 70 -2.97 -2.50 -5.53
CA ALA A 70 -3.20 -2.39 -4.09
C ALA A 70 -3.38 -0.93 -3.66
N ALA A 71 -2.54 -0.02 -4.15
CA ALA A 71 -2.68 1.41 -3.88
C ALA A 71 -4.06 1.92 -4.34
N ALA A 72 -4.50 1.56 -5.54
CA ALA A 72 -5.80 1.98 -6.07
C ALA A 72 -6.98 1.41 -5.24
N VAL A 73 -6.95 0.12 -4.92
CA VAL A 73 -8.00 -0.55 -4.12
C VAL A 73 -8.09 0.05 -2.71
N HIS A 74 -6.95 0.41 -2.09
CA HIS A 74 -6.91 1.01 -0.75
C HIS A 74 -6.91 2.55 -0.74
N GLY A 75 -7.20 3.20 -1.87
CA GLY A 75 -7.35 4.66 -1.93
C GLY A 75 -6.06 5.44 -1.67
N HIS A 76 -4.95 5.01 -2.27
CA HIS A 76 -3.63 5.62 -2.30
C HIS A 76 -3.13 6.08 -0.91
N PRO A 77 -2.92 5.15 0.04
CA PRO A 77 -2.60 5.50 1.43
C PRO A 77 -1.30 6.32 1.56
N ALA A 78 -0.35 6.14 0.64
CA ALA A 78 0.91 6.87 0.62
C ALA A 78 0.74 8.39 0.37
N GLU A 79 -0.38 8.85 -0.20
CA GLU A 79 -0.64 10.28 -0.41
C GLU A 79 -1.05 11.01 0.89
N ARG A 80 -1.44 10.27 1.93
CA ARG A 80 -1.87 10.81 3.23
C ARG A 80 -0.85 10.56 4.35
N LEU A 81 0.29 9.95 4.03
CA LEU A 81 1.34 9.60 4.97
C LEU A 81 2.67 10.18 4.49
N LEU A 82 3.64 10.32 5.39
CA LEU A 82 5.03 10.59 5.04
C LEU A 82 5.81 9.26 5.06
N PRO A 83 5.89 8.51 3.94
CA PRO A 83 6.59 7.23 3.92
C PRO A 83 8.10 7.43 4.06
N LEU A 84 8.69 6.82 5.09
CA LEU A 84 10.14 6.78 5.30
C LEU A 84 10.65 5.36 5.00
N GLY A 85 11.41 5.22 3.91
CA GLY A 85 12.01 3.95 3.50
C GLY A 85 13.44 3.81 4.04
N VAL A 86 13.72 2.71 4.76
CA VAL A 86 15.08 2.36 5.20
C VAL A 86 15.54 1.10 4.47
N THR A 87 16.61 1.23 3.69
CA THR A 87 17.24 0.14 2.93
C THR A 87 18.68 -0.10 3.38
N GLY A 88 19.23 -1.27 3.06
CA GLY A 88 20.60 -1.67 3.41
C GLY A 88 20.68 -3.09 3.94
N THR A 89 21.84 -3.74 3.83
CA THR A 89 22.04 -5.13 4.27
C THR A 89 21.83 -5.26 5.79
N ASN A 90 22.36 -4.32 6.56
CA ASN A 90 22.32 -4.31 8.03
C ASN A 90 21.74 -2.99 8.56
N GLY A 91 21.25 -2.99 9.81
CA GLY A 91 20.88 -1.77 10.53
C GLY A 91 19.49 -1.19 10.21
N LYS A 92 18.72 -1.76 9.27
CA LYS A 92 17.36 -1.29 8.93
C LYS A 92 16.46 -1.16 10.16
N THR A 93 16.37 -2.23 10.96
CA THR A 93 15.57 -2.25 12.19
C THR A 93 16.05 -1.18 13.17
N THR A 94 17.36 -1.11 13.41
CA THR A 94 17.95 -0.11 14.33
C THR A 94 17.63 1.32 13.88
N VAL A 95 17.78 1.62 12.59
CA VAL A 95 17.49 2.95 12.04
C VAL A 95 15.99 3.25 12.12
N VAL A 96 15.11 2.30 11.81
CA VAL A 96 13.65 2.48 11.95
C VAL A 96 13.29 2.78 13.41
N THR A 97 13.84 2.04 14.38
CA THR A 97 13.59 2.28 15.81
C THR A 97 14.13 3.64 16.27
N LEU A 98 15.31 4.06 15.81
CA LEU A 98 15.85 5.37 16.13
C LEU A 98 15.03 6.50 15.51
N LEU A 99 14.58 6.35 14.26
CA LEU A 99 13.69 7.29 13.60
C LEU A 99 12.37 7.44 14.36
N GLU A 100 11.77 6.33 14.78
CA GLU A 100 10.55 6.34 15.60
C GLU A 100 10.74 7.12 16.90
N ALA A 101 11.82 6.83 17.64
CA ALA A 101 12.13 7.51 18.89
C ALA A 101 12.33 9.02 18.71
N VAL A 102 13.11 9.42 17.68
CA VAL A 102 13.37 10.84 17.39
C VAL A 102 12.09 11.55 16.96
N LEU A 103 11.31 10.97 16.04
CA LEU A 103 10.09 11.59 15.53
C LEU A 103 8.99 11.69 16.59
N THR A 104 8.95 10.77 17.56
CA THR A 104 8.00 10.80 18.68
C THR A 104 8.40 11.85 19.72
N ALA A 105 9.69 12.02 20.00
CA ALA A 105 10.17 12.92 21.04
C ALA A 105 10.48 14.34 20.55
N ALA A 106 10.46 14.60 19.24
CA ALA A 106 10.86 15.88 18.68
C ALA A 106 9.85 17.00 19.02
N ALA A 107 10.35 18.06 19.67
CA ALA A 107 9.69 19.35 19.61
C ALA A 107 10.09 20.05 18.30
N MET A 108 9.11 20.51 17.53
CA MET A 108 9.34 21.20 16.25
C MET A 108 8.75 22.61 16.28
N GLU A 109 9.54 23.60 15.87
CA GLU A 109 9.02 24.93 15.57
C GLU A 109 8.59 24.97 14.09
N VAL A 110 7.35 25.40 13.85
CA VAL A 110 6.76 25.40 12.51
C VAL A 110 6.29 26.81 12.18
N SER A 111 6.81 27.37 11.09
CA SER A 111 6.35 28.66 10.59
C SER A 111 4.99 28.53 9.88
N SER A 112 4.21 29.61 9.86
CA SER A 112 2.97 29.69 9.07
C SER A 112 3.20 29.38 7.58
N HIS A 113 4.37 29.74 7.05
CA HIS A 113 4.78 29.39 5.70
C HIS A 113 5.00 27.87 5.52
N GLY A 114 5.54 27.20 6.53
CA GLY A 114 5.67 25.73 6.53
C GLY A 114 4.33 25.00 6.54
N LEU A 115 3.35 25.54 7.28
CA LEU A 115 1.98 25.03 7.28
C LEU A 115 1.29 25.25 5.92
N ALA A 116 1.41 26.44 5.35
CA ALA A 116 0.82 26.77 4.05
C ALA A 116 1.38 25.90 2.91
N LEU A 117 2.64 25.49 3.00
CA LEU A 117 3.29 24.59 2.06
C LEU A 117 3.06 23.09 2.37
N GLY A 118 2.23 22.76 3.37
CA GLY A 118 1.91 21.38 3.71
C GLY A 118 3.06 20.59 4.33
N ARG A 119 4.09 21.24 4.88
CA ARG A 119 5.28 20.56 5.44
C ARG A 119 5.01 19.73 6.69
N MET A 120 3.83 19.90 7.30
CA MET A 120 3.37 19.13 8.46
C MET A 120 2.36 18.02 8.09
N VAL A 121 2.08 17.82 6.80
CA VAL A 121 1.16 16.76 6.36
C VAL A 121 1.71 15.40 6.81
N GLY A 122 0.89 14.64 7.54
CA GLY A 122 1.25 13.32 8.07
C GLY A 122 1.91 13.33 9.46
N THR A 123 2.27 14.50 10.01
CA THR A 123 2.78 14.62 11.39
C THR A 123 1.60 14.72 12.37
N ARG A 124 1.62 13.89 13.43
CA ARG A 124 0.72 14.07 14.58
C ARG A 124 1.42 14.93 15.63
N VAL A 125 0.70 15.91 16.17
CA VAL A 125 1.19 16.84 17.19
C VAL A 125 0.37 16.61 18.46
N ASP A 126 1.02 16.15 19.53
CA ASP A 126 0.36 15.91 20.81
C ASP A 126 0.05 17.22 21.56
N VAL A 127 0.98 18.19 21.48
CA VAL A 127 0.85 19.51 22.11
C VAL A 127 1.28 20.59 21.13
N ALA A 128 0.39 21.54 20.86
CA ALA A 128 0.68 22.70 20.02
C ALA A 128 0.69 23.98 20.86
N GLY A 129 1.78 24.74 20.77
CA GLY A 129 1.91 26.07 21.38
C GLY A 129 2.05 27.13 20.32
N PHE A 130 1.28 28.22 20.43
CA PHE A 130 1.42 29.39 19.57
C PHE A 130 2.29 30.43 20.28
N THR A 131 3.45 30.72 19.72
CA THR A 131 4.44 31.64 20.30
C THR A 131 4.28 33.09 19.83
N ASN A 132 3.35 33.35 18.89
CA ASN A 132 3.09 34.69 18.34
C ASN A 132 1.57 34.89 18.08
N LEU A 133 0.85 35.39 19.09
CA LEU A 133 -0.54 35.84 18.99
C LEU A 133 -0.52 37.38 18.91
N SER A 134 -0.41 37.93 17.71
CA SER A 134 -0.67 39.36 17.49
C SER A 134 -2.16 39.56 17.21
N GLN A 135 -2.77 40.52 17.92
CA GLN A 135 -4.17 40.93 17.74
C GLN A 135 -4.42 41.64 16.41
#